data_AF-A0A498RGM9-F1
#
_entry.id   AF-A0A498RGM9-F1
#
_cell.length_a   1.000
_cell.length_b   1.000
_cell.length_c   1.000
_cell.angle_alpha   90.00
_cell.angle_beta   90.00
_cell.angle_gamma   90.00
#
_symmetry.space_group_name_H-M   'P 1'
#
loop_
_entity.id
_entity.type
_entity.pdbx_description
1 polymer ?
#
loop_
_entity_poly.entity_id
_entity_poly.type
_entity_poly.pdbx_seq_one_letter_code
_entity_poly.pdbx_strand_id
1 'polypeptide(L)'
;MVTAVDAESESDNSNEASATPLAPSGHGLLRITMSDSSEREYELSDDEINKFIEWCNRTVGTGNAYYAFDKTYNVGEFKNRKEYLMFEQIISFEVMELTK
;
A
#
# COMPACT_ATOMS: atom_id res chain seq x y z
N MET A 1 -40.93 42.55 -7.80
CA MET A 1 -41.03 42.35 -6.34
C MET A 1 -42.30 41.55 -6.12
N VAL A 2 -42.23 40.25 -5.85
CA VAL A 2 -41.79 39.63 -4.58
C VAL A 2 -41.03 38.31 -4.83
N THR A 3 -39.86 38.15 -4.19
CA THR A 3 -39.13 36.90 -3.87
C THR A 3 -39.70 36.32 -2.56
N ALA A 4 -39.73 35.03 -2.22
CA ALA A 4 -38.70 33.98 -2.09
C ALA A 4 -39.42 32.61 -1.80
N VAL A 5 -38.85 31.40 -1.68
CA VAL A 5 -37.70 30.90 -0.89
C VAL A 5 -37.28 29.47 -1.32
N ASP A 6 -35.96 29.20 -1.25
CA ASP A 6 -35.21 28.02 -0.72
C ASP A 6 -35.63 26.58 -1.07
N ALA A 7 -34.79 25.56 -1.13
CA ALA A 7 -33.35 25.29 -1.20
C ALA A 7 -33.26 23.74 -1.27
N GLU A 8 -32.05 23.20 -1.44
CA GLU A 8 -31.69 21.82 -1.05
C GLU A 8 -32.26 20.66 -1.88
N SER A 9 -31.43 20.18 -2.80
CA SER A 9 -31.19 18.73 -2.88
C SER A 9 -29.72 18.54 -3.25
N GLU A 10 -28.89 18.59 -2.21
CA GLU A 10 -27.54 18.05 -2.27
C GLU A 10 -27.67 16.54 -2.49
N SER A 11 -27.03 16.01 -3.54
CA SER A 11 -26.96 14.58 -3.77
C SER A 11 -26.01 13.97 -2.74
N ASP A 12 -26.52 12.95 -2.07
CA ASP A 12 -26.03 12.34 -0.84
C ASP A 12 -24.51 12.08 -0.78
N ASN A 13 -23.97 12.26 0.43
CA ASN A 13 -22.59 11.99 0.80
C ASN A 13 -22.05 10.70 0.17
N SER A 14 -20.91 10.82 -0.51
CA SER A 14 -20.04 9.68 -0.82
C SER A 14 -19.71 8.99 0.49
N ASN A 15 -20.30 7.82 0.73
CA ASN A 15 -19.85 6.97 1.81
C ASN A 15 -18.47 6.45 1.40
N GLU A 16 -17.42 7.20 1.73
CA GLU A 16 -16.09 6.62 1.81
C GLU A 16 -16.22 5.40 2.72
N ALA A 17 -16.26 4.22 2.11
CA ALA A 17 -16.16 2.97 2.80
C ALA A 17 -14.75 2.96 3.38
N SER A 18 -14.61 3.49 4.59
CA SER A 18 -13.43 3.28 5.41
C SER A 18 -13.48 1.82 5.85
N ALA A 19 -13.06 0.94 4.94
CA ALA A 19 -12.63 -0.38 5.30
C ALA A 19 -11.30 -0.18 6.01
N THR A 20 -11.32 0.00 7.33
CA THR A 20 -10.15 -0.28 8.14
C THR A 20 -10.11 -1.79 8.29
N PRO A 21 -9.31 -2.54 7.49
CA PRO A 21 -9.11 -3.95 7.77
C PRO A 21 -8.60 -4.07 9.21
N LEU A 22 -9.22 -4.94 10.00
CA LEU A 22 -8.69 -5.31 11.30
C LEU A 22 -7.41 -6.10 11.03
N ALA A 23 -6.29 -5.38 11.01
CA ALA A 23 -4.98 -5.98 10.81
C ALA A 23 -4.77 -7.03 11.91
N PRO A 24 -4.42 -8.29 11.55
CA PRO A 24 -4.03 -9.27 12.53
C PRO A 24 -2.83 -8.73 13.34
N SER A 25 -2.73 -9.08 14.63
CA SER A 25 -1.56 -8.68 15.43
C SER A 25 -0.27 -9.20 14.80
N GLY A 26 0.73 -8.33 14.62
CA GLY A 26 1.99 -8.66 13.94
C GLY A 26 2.01 -8.33 12.44
N HIS A 27 1.20 -7.33 12.06
CA HIS A 27 1.16 -6.76 10.72
C HIS A 27 1.57 -5.29 10.76
N GLY A 28 2.25 -4.84 9.72
CA GLY A 28 2.64 -3.47 9.49
C GLY A 28 2.32 -3.01 8.08
N LEU A 29 2.35 -1.70 7.88
CA LEU A 29 2.21 -1.07 6.57
C LEU A 29 3.61 -0.68 6.07
N LEU A 30 4.00 -1.26 4.93
CA LEU A 30 5.20 -0.89 4.19
C LEU A 30 4.82 0.06 3.06
N ARG A 31 5.27 1.32 3.15
CA ARG A 31 5.10 2.32 2.10
C ARG A 31 6.42 2.51 1.36
N ILE A 32 6.39 2.41 0.03
CA ILE A 32 7.57 2.49 -0.83
C ILE A 32 7.39 3.65 -1.82
N THR A 33 8.35 4.57 -1.84
CA THR A 33 8.43 5.64 -2.82
C THR A 33 9.37 5.21 -3.94
N MET A 34 8.85 5.19 -5.16
CA MET A 34 9.58 4.79 -6.36
C MET A 34 10.28 5.99 -7.03
N SER A 35 11.24 5.72 -7.91
CA SER A 35 12.01 6.69 -8.70
C SER A 35 11.15 7.62 -9.57
N ASP A 36 9.97 7.12 -9.99
CA ASP A 36 8.96 7.86 -10.73
C ASP A 36 8.01 8.67 -9.83
N SER A 37 8.32 8.76 -8.54
CA SER A 37 7.49 9.38 -7.49
C SER A 37 6.15 8.68 -7.26
N SER A 38 5.92 7.49 -7.82
CA SER A 38 4.77 6.66 -7.45
C SER A 38 4.96 6.06 -6.07
N GLU A 39 3.85 5.91 -5.33
CA GLU A 39 3.83 5.24 -4.03
C GLU A 39 3.19 3.86 -4.15
N ARG A 40 3.73 2.91 -3.39
CA ARG A 40 3.17 1.56 -3.24
C ARG A 40 3.03 1.24 -1.77
N GLU A 41 1.86 0.74 -1.39
CA GLU A 41 1.55 0.38 -0.01
C GLU A 41 1.22 -1.10 0.09
N TYR A 42 1.80 -1.75 1.09
CA TYR A 42 1.61 -3.16 1.37
C TYR A 42 1.34 -3.38 2.86
N GLU A 43 0.18 -3.92 3.19
CA GLU A 43 -0.06 -4.51 4.49
C GLU A 43 0.58 -5.91 4.52
N LEU A 44 1.59 -6.10 5.36
CA LEU A 44 2.43 -7.28 5.41
C LEU A 44 2.61 -7.74 6.85
N SER A 45 2.99 -9.00 7.04
CA SER A 45 3.47 -9.44 8.36
C SER A 45 4.83 -8.82 8.67
N ASP A 46 5.14 -8.68 9.97
CA ASP A 46 6.43 -8.17 10.43
C ASP A 46 7.62 -8.96 9.84
N ASP A 47 7.46 -10.29 9.71
CA ASP A 47 8.47 -11.16 9.09
C ASP A 47 8.75 -10.79 7.63
N GLU A 48 7.71 -10.46 6.86
CA GLU A 48 7.87 -10.13 5.45
C GLU A 48 8.44 -8.71 5.27
N ILE A 49 8.08 -7.79 6.16
CA ILE A 49 8.70 -6.46 6.25
C ILE A 49 10.20 -6.59 6.55
N ASN A 50 10.57 -7.42 7.53
CA ASN A 50 11.98 -7.63 7.89
C ASN A 50 12.80 -8.23 6.74
N LYS A 51 12.26 -9.21 6.01
CA LYS A 51 12.91 -9.74 4.79
C LYS A 51 13.11 -8.66 3.73
N PHE A 52 12.14 -7.78 3.54
CA PHE A 52 12.28 -6.65 2.61
C PHE A 52 13.37 -5.68 3.06
N ILE A 53 13.43 -5.33 4.35
CA ILE A 53 14.47 -4.45 4.90
C ILE A 53 15.86 -5.08 4.72
N GLU A 54 16.03 -6.36 5.02
CA GLU A 54 17.29 -7.08 4.84
C GLU A 54 17.73 -7.11 3.37
N TRP A 55 16.77 -7.35 2.47
CA TRP A 55 17.00 -7.28 1.03
C TRP A 55 17.40 -5.86 0.59
N CYS A 56 16.80 -4.81 1.15
CA CYS A 56 17.18 -3.42 0.86
C CYS A 56 18.57 -3.05 1.43
N ASN A 57 18.92 -3.57 2.61
CA ASN A 57 20.17 -3.30 3.32
C ASN A 57 21.39 -4.08 2.78
N ARG A 58 21.26 -4.69 1.61
CA ARG A 58 22.38 -5.33 0.91
C ARG A 58 23.45 -4.32 0.48
N THR A 59 24.59 -4.83 0.06
CA THR A 59 25.55 -4.01 -0.70
C THR A 59 25.00 -3.68 -2.09
N VAL A 60 25.03 -2.40 -2.48
CA VAL A 60 24.59 -1.96 -3.82
C VAL A 60 25.33 -2.75 -4.90
N GLY A 61 24.60 -3.23 -5.91
CA GLY A 61 25.16 -4.08 -6.97
C GLY A 61 25.35 -5.55 -6.58
N THR A 62 24.89 -5.97 -5.41
CA THR A 62 24.89 -7.38 -4.96
C THR A 62 23.47 -7.91 -4.74
N GLY A 63 23.26 -9.21 -4.84
CA GLY A 63 21.95 -9.85 -4.63
C GLY A 63 20.93 -9.67 -5.76
N ASN A 64 19.68 -10.08 -5.53
CA ASN A 64 18.63 -10.12 -6.55
C ASN A 64 18.16 -8.73 -7.00
N ALA A 65 18.09 -8.46 -8.30
CA ALA A 65 17.65 -7.16 -8.82
C ALA A 65 16.23 -6.74 -8.39
N TYR A 66 15.41 -7.68 -7.91
CA TYR A 66 14.02 -7.45 -7.53
C TYR A 66 13.61 -8.15 -6.23
N TYR A 67 12.53 -7.65 -5.63
CA TYR A 67 11.76 -8.29 -4.56
C TYR A 67 10.37 -8.62 -5.09
N ALA A 68 9.80 -9.76 -4.70
CA ALA A 68 8.47 -10.19 -5.17
C ALA A 68 7.49 -10.22 -4.00
N PHE A 69 6.43 -9.41 -4.08
CA PHE A 69 5.31 -9.46 -3.16
C PHE A 69 4.21 -10.33 -3.73
N ASP A 70 3.76 -11.32 -2.96
CA ASP A 70 2.54 -12.06 -3.25
C ASP A 70 1.31 -11.19 -2.94
N LYS A 71 0.56 -10.82 -3.97
CA LYS A 71 -0.70 -10.09 -3.81
C LYS A 71 -1.81 -11.09 -3.51
N THR A 72 -2.30 -11.05 -2.27
CA THR A 72 -3.47 -11.82 -1.82
C THR A 72 -4.78 -11.14 -2.17
N TYR A 73 -4.74 -9.85 -2.52
CA TYR A 73 -5.89 -9.03 -2.90
C TYR A 73 -5.93 -8.75 -4.42
N ASN A 74 -7.10 -8.38 -4.93
CA ASN A 74 -7.31 -8.06 -6.35
C ASN A 74 -6.73 -9.13 -7.31
N VAL A 75 -6.91 -10.40 -6.95
CA VAL A 75 -6.39 -11.55 -7.71
C VAL A 75 -7.30 -11.90 -8.89
N GLY A 76 -8.61 -11.63 -8.80
CA GLY A 76 -9.55 -11.92 -9.89
C GLY A 76 -9.57 -13.42 -10.26
N GLU A 77 -9.57 -13.73 -11.55
CA GLU A 77 -9.56 -15.11 -12.09
C GLU A 77 -8.16 -15.72 -12.17
N PHE A 78 -7.12 -15.00 -11.73
CA PHE A 78 -5.74 -15.49 -11.79
C PHE A 78 -5.45 -16.48 -10.65
N LYS A 79 -4.61 -17.49 -10.91
CA LYS A 79 -4.22 -18.47 -9.88
C LYS A 79 -3.34 -17.86 -8.78
N ASN A 80 -2.53 -16.87 -9.13
CA ASN A 80 -1.66 -16.12 -8.22
C ASN A 80 -1.31 -14.80 -8.92
N ARG A 81 -1.08 -13.76 -8.13
CA ARG A 81 -0.58 -12.48 -8.61
C ARG A 81 0.63 -12.10 -7.76
N LYS A 82 1.76 -11.85 -8.42
CA LYS A 82 2.97 -11.28 -7.80
C LYS A 82 3.22 -9.90 -8.37
N GLU A 83 3.72 -9.01 -7.53
CA GLU A 83 4.31 -7.75 -7.96
C GLU A 83 5.80 -7.79 -7.69
N TYR A 84 6.59 -7.33 -8.67
CA TYR A 84 8.04 -7.33 -8.60
C TYR A 84 8.52 -5.88 -8.53
N LEU A 85 9.21 -5.53 -7.45
CA LEU A 85 9.85 -4.23 -7.31
C LEU A 85 11.32 -4.32 -7.64
N MET A 86 11.76 -3.45 -8.55
CA MET A 86 13.16 -3.33 -8.93
C MET A 86 13.91 -2.50 -7.89
N PHE A 87 15.01 -3.04 -7.37
CA PHE A 87 15.80 -2.40 -6.32
C PHE A 87 16.28 -1.00 -6.72
N GLU A 88 16.77 -0.86 -7.95
CA GLU A 88 17.29 0.41 -8.49
C GLU A 88 16.20 1.48 -8.67
N GLN A 89 14.92 1.11 -8.59
CA GLN A 89 13.80 2.03 -8.76
C GLN A 89 13.20 2.47 -7.42
N ILE A 90 13.75 2.07 -6.28
CA ILE A 90 13.28 2.49 -4.96
C ILE A 90 14.06 3.72 -4.51
N ILE A 91 13.37 4.81 -4.16
CA ILE A 91 13.97 6.02 -3.57
C ILE A 91 14.07 5.84 -2.05
N SER A 92 12.95 5.48 -1.43
CA SER A 92 12.80 5.37 0.02
C SER A 92 11.67 4.42 0.37
N PHE A 93 11.67 3.95 1.62
CA PHE A 93 10.55 3.22 2.18
C PHE A 93 10.35 3.60 3.64
N GLU A 94 9.13 3.40 4.11
CA GLU A 94 8.71 3.63 5.48
C GLU A 94 7.99 2.40 6.01
N VAL A 95 8.23 2.09 7.27
CA VAL A 95 7.56 1.00 7.99
C VAL A 95 6.72 1.62 9.09
N MET A 96 5.43 1.33 9.06
CA MET A 96 4.47 1.78 10.06
C MET A 96 3.92 0.56 10.79
N GLU A 97 4.11 0.50 12.10
CA GLU A 97 3.54 -0.54 12.95
C GLU A 97 2.05 -0.25 13.19
N LEU A 98 1.19 -1.26 12.99
CA LEU A 98 -0.24 -1.11 13.24
C LEU A 98 -0.53 -1.34 14.73
N THR A 99 -0.86 -0.27 15.44
CA THR A 99 -1.44 -0.37 16.78
C THR A 99 -2.89 -0.82 16.66
N LYS A 100 -3.17 -2.05 17.11
CA LYS A 100 -4.49 -2.70 17.27
C LYS A 100 -5.72 -1.80 17.28
#